data_AF-X0VHF5-F1
#
_entry.id   AF-X0VHF5-F1
#
_cell.length_a   1.000
_cell.length_b   1.000
_cell.length_c   1.000
_cell.angle_alpha   90.00
_cell.angle_beta   90.00
_cell.angle_gamma   90.00
#
_symmetry.space_group_name_H-M   'P 1'
#
loop_
_entity.id
_entity.type
_entity.pdbx_description
1 polymer ?
#
loop_
_entity_poly.entity_id
_entity_poly.type
_entity_poly.pdbx_seq_one_letter_code
_entity_poly.pdbx_strand_id
1 'polypeptide(L)'
;TKGIHLTLRRSNLPLSAIIAFPALDDRLIFAVPLGDCTYVGTTDTDYTASPDQAKADAADVEYLLGSVNAIFQEAHLSPSDVISSWAGVRPLVSEEGAPSDVPRDYEIEMGPPGLVSIVGGKLTTYRAMAEELLDHVLAQEAKRFGWSPAPCRTAESPLPGGHLDGFARFGEATASALEESWGLSRLAAERLVRTYGTEYVKVLGYALPDRRLLRPLVPAGSVLRVEAIYAAAEEMALTLEDFMARRTDLMLFDHNHG
;
A
#
# COMPACT_ATOMS: atom_id res chain seq x y z
N THR A 1 12.78 -4.75 12.62
CA THR A 1 13.36 -5.72 11.66
C THR A 1 13.07 -5.26 10.24
N LYS A 2 13.93 -5.58 9.26
CA LYS A 2 13.71 -5.32 7.83
C LYS A 2 12.90 -6.46 7.23
N GLY A 3 11.95 -6.11 6.37
CA GLY A 3 11.26 -7.06 5.51
C GLY A 3 11.15 -6.54 4.10
N ILE A 4 11.38 -7.41 3.13
CA ILE A 4 11.33 -7.08 1.71
C ILE A 4 10.27 -7.87 0.97
N HIS A 5 9.91 -7.39 -0.22
CA HIS A 5 9.12 -8.14 -1.18
C HIS A 5 9.73 -8.02 -2.58
N LEU A 6 9.46 -9.00 -3.43
CA LEU A 6 9.81 -9.00 -4.84
C LEU A 6 8.54 -8.98 -5.67
N THR A 7 8.52 -8.18 -6.74
CA THR A 7 7.48 -8.25 -7.78
C THR A 7 7.97 -9.07 -8.95
N LEU A 8 7.17 -10.05 -9.36
CA LEU A 8 7.41 -10.94 -10.49
C LEU A 8 6.31 -10.75 -11.53
N ARG A 9 6.60 -11.11 -12.79
CA ARG A 9 5.55 -11.20 -13.82
C ARG A 9 4.57 -12.29 -13.42
N ARG A 10 3.27 -12.02 -13.56
CA ARG A 10 2.24 -13.04 -13.27
C ARG A 10 2.39 -14.25 -14.17
N SER A 11 2.90 -14.11 -15.38
CA SER A 11 3.21 -15.24 -16.27
C SER A 11 4.23 -16.21 -15.68
N ASN A 12 5.15 -15.73 -14.85
CA ASN A 12 6.19 -16.54 -14.23
C ASN A 12 5.71 -17.23 -12.95
N LEU A 13 4.66 -16.67 -12.30
CA LEU A 13 4.02 -17.26 -11.13
C LEU A 13 2.48 -17.03 -11.20
N PRO A 14 1.76 -17.82 -12.03
CA PRO A 14 0.38 -17.54 -12.43
C PRO A 14 -0.64 -18.01 -11.39
N LEU A 15 -0.69 -17.30 -10.25
CA LEU A 15 -1.62 -17.61 -9.17
C LEU A 15 -3.01 -17.00 -9.43
N SER A 16 -4.05 -17.76 -9.09
CA SER A 16 -5.45 -17.30 -9.12
C SER A 16 -5.94 -16.80 -7.76
N ALA A 17 -5.20 -17.09 -6.69
CA ALA A 17 -5.53 -16.71 -5.33
C ALA A 17 -4.26 -16.34 -4.55
N ILE A 18 -4.44 -15.70 -3.41
CA ILE A 18 -3.36 -15.48 -2.44
C ILE A 18 -2.98 -16.83 -1.84
N ILE A 19 -1.70 -17.16 -1.88
CA ILE A 19 -1.16 -18.39 -1.27
C ILE A 19 -0.24 -18.00 -0.12
N ALA A 20 -0.47 -18.61 1.04
CA ALA A 20 0.43 -18.55 2.18
C ALA A 20 1.16 -19.89 2.31
N PHE A 21 2.48 -19.88 2.40
CA PHE A 21 3.31 -21.09 2.36
C PHE A 21 4.58 -20.92 3.20
N PRO A 22 5.17 -22.02 3.70
CA PRO A 22 6.42 -21.96 4.44
C PRO A 22 7.59 -21.60 3.51
N ALA A 23 8.44 -20.71 3.96
CA ALA A 23 9.75 -20.45 3.37
C ALA A 23 10.76 -21.55 3.74
N LEU A 24 12.02 -21.40 3.32
CA LEU A 24 13.09 -22.38 3.59
C LEU A 24 13.36 -22.61 5.09
N ASP A 25 12.98 -21.66 5.95
CA ASP A 25 13.09 -21.68 7.40
C ASP A 25 11.75 -21.91 8.10
N ASP A 26 10.76 -22.48 7.41
CA ASP A 26 9.38 -22.74 7.86
C ASP A 26 8.54 -21.49 8.19
N ARG A 27 9.11 -20.29 8.05
CA ARG A 27 8.37 -19.04 8.28
C ARG A 27 7.33 -18.82 7.19
N LEU A 28 6.13 -18.38 7.58
CA LEU A 28 5.06 -18.12 6.63
C LEU A 28 5.37 -16.91 5.75
N ILE A 29 5.36 -17.10 4.44
CA ILE A 29 5.42 -16.05 3.43
C ILE A 29 4.20 -16.15 2.50
N PHE A 30 3.94 -15.09 1.74
CA PHE A 30 2.79 -14.94 0.88
C PHE A 30 3.23 -14.71 -0.56
N ALA A 31 2.48 -15.28 -1.50
CA ALA A 31 2.46 -14.89 -2.90
C ALA A 31 1.09 -14.30 -3.22
N VAL A 32 1.08 -13.05 -3.68
CA VAL A 32 -0.14 -12.26 -3.86
C VAL A 32 -0.24 -11.83 -5.32
N PRO A 33 -1.23 -12.33 -6.09
CA PRO A 33 -1.48 -11.86 -7.44
C PRO A 33 -2.10 -10.44 -7.40
N LEU A 34 -1.54 -9.52 -8.17
CA LEU A 34 -2.02 -8.14 -8.31
C LEU A 34 -1.85 -7.68 -9.77
N GLY A 35 -2.96 -7.55 -10.49
CA GLY A 35 -2.93 -7.21 -11.92
C GLY A 35 -2.14 -8.24 -12.74
N ASP A 36 -1.16 -7.75 -13.49
CA ASP A 36 -0.23 -8.54 -14.31
C ASP A 36 1.04 -8.96 -13.56
N CYS A 37 1.08 -8.73 -12.25
CA CYS A 37 2.17 -9.10 -11.37
C CYS A 37 1.74 -10.11 -10.30
N THR A 38 2.72 -10.81 -9.74
CA THR A 38 2.60 -11.54 -8.48
C THR A 38 3.74 -11.07 -7.60
N TYR A 39 3.44 -10.55 -6.41
CA TYR A 39 4.49 -10.19 -5.46
C TYR A 39 4.62 -11.23 -4.36
N VAL A 40 5.85 -11.44 -3.91
CA VAL A 40 6.21 -12.45 -2.91
C VAL A 40 6.96 -11.82 -1.75
N GLY A 41 6.68 -12.28 -0.52
CA GLY A 41 7.36 -11.80 0.67
C GLY A 41 6.71 -12.29 1.96
N THR A 42 7.25 -12.00 3.12
CA THR A 42 8.37 -11.07 3.37
C THR A 42 9.59 -11.78 3.92
N THR A 43 10.76 -11.14 3.95
CA THR A 43 11.88 -11.47 4.87
C THR A 43 11.66 -10.93 6.29
N ASP A 44 12.44 -11.42 7.26
CA ASP A 44 12.51 -10.88 8.62
C ASP A 44 13.98 -10.87 9.09
N THR A 45 14.67 -9.77 8.86
CA THR A 45 16.10 -9.63 9.17
C THR A 45 16.35 -8.49 10.15
N ASP A 46 17.35 -8.64 11.01
CA ASP A 46 17.75 -7.54 11.89
C ASP A 46 18.28 -6.36 11.08
N TYR A 47 17.93 -5.16 11.52
CA TYR A 47 18.28 -3.93 10.80
C TYR A 47 18.55 -2.80 11.76
N THR A 48 19.77 -2.28 11.71
CA THR A 48 20.30 -1.28 12.66
C THR A 48 20.68 0.04 11.99
N ALA A 49 20.69 0.09 10.65
CA ALA A 49 20.93 1.31 9.90
C ALA A 49 19.67 2.19 9.84
N SER A 50 19.79 3.38 9.23
CA SER A 50 18.65 4.29 9.08
C SER A 50 17.51 3.62 8.31
N PRO A 51 16.25 3.70 8.78
CA PRO A 51 15.08 3.19 8.05
C PRO A 51 14.96 3.73 6.63
N ASP A 52 15.40 4.97 6.39
CA ASP A 52 15.37 5.62 5.06
C ASP A 52 16.32 4.96 4.04
N GLN A 53 17.25 4.11 4.50
CA GLN A 53 18.22 3.41 3.67
C GLN A 53 17.86 1.94 3.45
N ALA A 54 16.70 1.49 3.95
CA ALA A 54 16.28 0.11 3.83
C ALA A 54 16.05 -0.26 2.37
N LYS A 55 16.74 -1.31 1.93
CA LYS A 55 16.65 -1.87 0.58
C LYS A 55 16.83 -3.37 0.62
N ALA A 56 16.32 -4.04 -0.41
CA ALA A 56 16.63 -5.44 -0.66
C ALA A 56 18.12 -5.60 -1.00
N ASP A 57 18.75 -6.59 -0.38
CA ASP A 57 20.08 -7.05 -0.76
C ASP A 57 20.02 -8.38 -1.53
N ALA A 58 21.15 -8.85 -2.05
CA ALA A 58 21.18 -10.07 -2.86
C ALA A 58 20.73 -11.30 -2.06
N ALA A 59 21.07 -11.37 -0.78
CA ALA A 59 20.69 -12.49 0.08
C ALA A 59 19.18 -12.52 0.33
N ASP A 60 18.54 -11.35 0.51
CA ASP A 60 17.08 -11.24 0.59
C ASP A 60 16.40 -11.79 -0.67
N VAL A 61 16.90 -11.41 -1.86
CA VAL A 61 16.35 -11.83 -3.15
C VAL A 61 16.50 -13.34 -3.32
N GLU A 62 17.70 -13.87 -3.08
CA GLU A 62 17.99 -15.30 -3.17
C GLU A 62 17.13 -16.12 -2.22
N TYR A 63 16.93 -15.65 -0.98
CA TYR A 63 16.08 -16.30 0.00
C TYR A 63 14.63 -16.42 -0.47
N LEU A 64 14.03 -15.32 -0.96
CA LEU A 64 12.64 -15.36 -1.41
C LEU A 64 12.47 -16.19 -2.68
N LEU A 65 13.36 -16.06 -3.67
CA LEU A 65 13.31 -16.87 -4.88
C LEU A 65 13.51 -18.36 -4.58
N GLY A 66 14.46 -18.69 -3.70
CA GLY A 66 14.68 -20.07 -3.25
C GLY A 66 13.45 -20.64 -2.54
N SER A 67 12.82 -19.87 -1.66
CA SER A 67 11.59 -20.27 -0.96
C SER A 67 10.42 -20.49 -1.91
N VAL A 68 10.25 -19.61 -2.91
CA VAL A 68 9.21 -19.77 -3.94
C VAL A 68 9.49 -21.01 -4.79
N ASN A 69 10.71 -21.19 -5.29
CA ASN A 69 11.07 -22.32 -6.15
C ASN A 69 10.98 -23.67 -5.41
N ALA A 70 11.17 -23.70 -4.09
CA ALA A 70 11.01 -24.93 -3.30
C ALA A 70 9.55 -25.43 -3.30
N ILE A 71 8.58 -24.51 -3.29
CA ILE A 71 7.14 -24.82 -3.30
C ILE A 71 6.60 -24.92 -4.73
N PHE A 72 6.96 -23.98 -5.60
CA PHE A 72 6.52 -23.87 -6.99
C PHE A 72 7.65 -24.32 -7.93
N GLN A 73 7.94 -25.62 -7.93
CA GLN A 73 9.12 -26.18 -8.61
C GLN A 73 9.17 -25.88 -10.11
N GLU A 74 8.01 -25.74 -10.76
CA GLU A 74 7.91 -25.42 -12.19
C GLU A 74 8.16 -23.94 -12.51
N ALA A 75 8.19 -23.05 -11.51
CA ALA A 75 8.36 -21.62 -11.73
C ALA A 75 9.80 -21.26 -12.17
N HIS A 76 10.80 -22.02 -11.71
CA HIS A 76 12.22 -21.87 -12.06
C HIS A 76 12.74 -20.41 -12.04
N LEU A 77 12.32 -19.64 -11.05
CA LEU A 77 12.57 -18.20 -10.99
C LEU A 77 14.04 -17.89 -10.71
N SER A 78 14.51 -16.80 -11.30
CA SER A 78 15.86 -16.27 -11.17
C SER A 78 15.83 -14.77 -10.82
N PRO A 79 16.95 -14.17 -10.38
CA PRO A 79 17.01 -12.74 -10.14
C PRO A 79 16.62 -11.87 -11.35
N SER A 80 16.81 -12.36 -12.58
CA SER A 80 16.38 -11.65 -13.80
C SER A 80 14.87 -11.63 -14.03
N ASP A 81 14.11 -12.43 -13.29
CA ASP A 81 12.64 -12.44 -13.35
C ASP A 81 12.00 -11.39 -12.42
N VAL A 82 12.81 -10.77 -11.56
CA VAL A 82 12.38 -9.74 -10.61
C VAL A 82 12.22 -8.40 -11.36
N ILE A 83 11.01 -7.87 -11.37
CA ILE A 83 10.69 -6.55 -11.94
C ILE A 83 11.15 -5.45 -10.98
N SER A 84 10.79 -5.59 -9.71
CA SER A 84 11.06 -4.60 -8.68
C SER A 84 11.17 -5.27 -7.31
N SER A 85 11.67 -4.52 -6.34
CA SER A 85 11.64 -4.91 -4.94
C SER A 85 11.39 -3.68 -4.07
N TRP A 86 10.82 -3.89 -2.88
CA TRP A 86 10.74 -2.86 -1.87
C TRP A 86 11.06 -3.44 -0.50
N ALA A 87 11.52 -2.55 0.38
CA ALA A 87 11.87 -2.89 1.75
C ALA A 87 11.14 -1.95 2.71
N GLY A 88 10.81 -2.46 3.88
CA GLY A 88 10.32 -1.68 5.00
C GLY A 88 10.98 -2.13 6.30
N VAL A 89 11.17 -1.18 7.23
CA VAL A 89 11.62 -1.48 8.59
C VAL A 89 10.42 -1.44 9.50
N ARG A 90 10.21 -2.53 10.24
CA ARG A 90 9.17 -2.66 11.27
C ARG A 90 9.73 -2.15 12.58
N PRO A 91 9.16 -1.07 13.16
CA PRO A 91 9.45 -0.66 14.53
C PRO A 91 8.75 -1.67 15.43
N LEU A 92 9.51 -2.56 16.06
CA LEU A 92 8.97 -3.52 17.01
C LEU A 92 9.20 -3.00 18.42
N VAL A 93 8.25 -3.24 19.32
CA VAL A 93 8.45 -3.04 20.76
C VAL A 93 9.55 -4.02 21.17
N SER A 94 10.64 -3.52 21.74
CA SER A 94 11.81 -4.33 22.07
C SER A 94 11.51 -5.27 23.23
N GLU A 95 11.36 -6.56 22.94
CA GLU A 95 11.62 -7.64 23.91
C GLU A 95 12.75 -8.53 23.36
N GLU A 96 13.60 -9.06 24.24
CA GLU A 96 14.67 -10.00 23.86
C GLU A 96 14.08 -11.25 23.18
N GLY A 97 14.48 -11.57 21.93
CA GLY A 97 13.97 -12.73 21.20
C GLY A 97 14.29 -12.71 19.70
N ALA A 98 13.92 -13.77 18.98
CA ALA A 98 14.03 -13.80 17.53
C ALA A 98 13.07 -12.78 16.89
N PRO A 99 13.45 -12.08 15.82
CA PRO A 99 12.60 -11.14 15.05
C PRO A 99 11.15 -11.60 14.79
N SER A 100 10.96 -12.90 14.55
CA SER A 100 9.66 -13.51 14.26
C SER A 100 8.72 -13.58 15.47
N ASP A 101 9.27 -13.56 16.69
CA ASP A 101 8.58 -13.93 17.93
C ASP A 101 8.17 -12.71 18.77
N VAL A 102 8.60 -11.51 18.35
CA VAL A 102 8.30 -10.27 19.07
C VAL A 102 6.81 -9.89 18.89
N PRO A 103 6.09 -9.54 19.98
CA PRO A 103 4.71 -9.09 19.90
C PRO A 103 4.55 -7.92 18.93
N ARG A 104 3.65 -8.09 17.95
CA ARG A 104 3.37 -7.07 16.93
C ARG A 104 2.24 -6.13 17.33
N ASP A 105 2.08 -5.88 18.62
CA ASP A 105 1.09 -4.93 19.12
C ASP A 105 1.62 -3.49 19.02
N TYR A 106 0.81 -2.52 19.44
CA TYR A 106 1.27 -1.14 19.65
C TYR A 106 1.31 -0.80 21.14
N GLU A 107 2.18 0.14 21.48
CA GLU A 107 2.21 0.77 22.81
C GLU A 107 2.04 2.28 22.66
N ILE A 108 1.24 2.86 23.56
CA ILE A 108 1.04 4.30 23.67
C ILE A 108 1.73 4.75 24.97
N GLU A 109 2.75 5.59 24.83
CA GLU A 109 3.50 6.12 25.97
C GLU A 109 3.20 7.61 26.17
N MET A 110 2.78 7.95 27.39
CA MET A 110 2.61 9.35 27.81
C MET A 110 3.94 9.86 28.34
N GLY A 111 4.62 10.68 27.53
CA GLY A 111 5.91 11.25 27.86
C GLY A 111 5.81 12.49 28.77
N PRO A 112 6.83 13.37 28.75
CA PRO A 112 6.75 14.69 29.38
C PRO A 112 5.50 15.48 28.94
N PRO A 113 5.06 16.50 29.70
CA PRO A 113 3.84 17.24 29.39
C PRO A 113 3.76 17.70 27.92
N GLY A 114 2.72 17.26 27.22
CA GLY A 114 2.49 17.57 25.81
C GLY A 114 3.10 16.59 24.80
N LEU A 115 3.80 15.55 25.25
CA LEU A 115 4.33 14.49 24.39
C LEU A 115 3.57 13.17 24.58
N VAL A 116 3.10 12.61 23.48
CA VAL A 116 2.53 11.25 23.40
C VAL A 116 3.24 10.52 22.27
N SER A 117 3.69 9.31 22.53
CA SER A 117 4.43 8.47 21.58
C SER A 117 3.65 7.20 21.26
N ILE A 118 3.74 6.73 20.03
CA ILE A 118 3.30 5.40 19.62
C ILE A 118 4.53 4.60 19.20
N VAL A 119 4.65 3.38 19.71
CA VAL A 119 5.66 2.41 19.27
C VAL A 119 4.94 1.19 18.71
N GLY A 120 5.40 0.69 17.56
CA GLY A 120 4.77 -0.44 16.89
C GLY A 120 3.50 -0.07 16.11
N GLY A 121 2.54 -0.99 16.10
CA GLY A 121 1.27 -0.82 15.39
C GLY A 121 1.25 -1.43 13.99
N LYS A 122 0.16 -2.17 13.73
CA LYS A 122 -0.12 -2.74 12.41
C LYS A 122 -1.02 -1.79 11.63
N LEU A 123 -0.87 -1.83 10.31
CA LEU A 123 -1.85 -1.19 9.43
C LEU A 123 -3.28 -1.71 9.68
N THR A 124 -3.45 -2.97 10.12
CA THR A 124 -4.78 -3.52 10.45
C THR A 124 -5.41 -2.92 11.71
N THR A 125 -4.61 -2.37 12.62
CA THR A 125 -5.08 -1.82 13.91
C THR A 125 -5.04 -0.30 13.96
N TYR A 126 -4.63 0.38 12.89
CA TYR A 126 -4.34 1.82 12.87
C TYR A 126 -5.50 2.67 13.41
N ARG A 127 -6.75 2.35 13.07
CA ARG A 127 -7.93 3.12 13.47
C ARG A 127 -8.17 3.03 14.98
N ALA A 128 -8.11 1.82 15.54
CA ALA A 128 -8.28 1.59 16.97
C ALA A 128 -7.13 2.23 17.77
N MET A 129 -5.90 2.10 17.28
CA MET A 129 -4.72 2.75 17.85
C MET A 129 -4.86 4.29 17.86
N ALA A 130 -5.33 4.88 16.77
CA ALA A 130 -5.55 6.33 16.68
C ALA A 130 -6.68 6.81 17.61
N GLU A 131 -7.77 6.03 17.71
CA GLU A 131 -8.88 6.28 18.64
C GLU A 131 -8.39 6.26 20.10
N GLU A 132 -7.66 5.21 20.49
CA GLU A 132 -7.12 5.09 21.85
C GLU A 132 -6.15 6.23 22.20
N LEU A 133 -5.24 6.60 21.29
CA LEU A 133 -4.35 7.75 21.53
C LEU A 133 -5.14 9.04 21.73
N LEU A 134 -6.13 9.30 20.87
CA LEU A 134 -6.92 10.52 20.97
C LEU A 134 -7.77 10.54 22.23
N ASP A 135 -8.33 9.41 22.67
CA ASP A 135 -9.09 9.35 23.91
C ASP A 135 -8.23 9.77 25.12
N HIS A 136 -6.96 9.34 25.18
CA HIS A 136 -6.02 9.78 26.21
C HIS A 136 -5.77 11.29 26.17
N VAL A 137 -5.49 11.84 24.98
CA VAL A 137 -5.22 13.28 24.80
C VAL A 137 -6.46 14.10 25.14
N LEU A 138 -7.62 13.71 24.62
CA LEU A 138 -8.87 14.42 24.82
C LEU A 138 -9.32 14.39 26.28
N ALA A 139 -9.13 13.28 27.00
CA ALA A 139 -9.44 13.20 28.43
C ALA A 139 -8.61 14.19 29.27
N GLN A 140 -7.33 14.37 28.93
CA GLN A 140 -6.46 15.35 29.61
C GLN A 140 -6.89 16.78 29.32
N GLU A 141 -7.16 17.10 28.05
CA GLU A 141 -7.57 18.45 27.63
C GLU A 141 -8.98 18.80 28.12
N ALA A 142 -9.89 17.83 28.16
CA ALA A 142 -11.22 17.93 28.75
C ALA A 142 -11.15 18.36 30.22
N LYS A 143 -10.31 17.68 31.00
CA LYS A 143 -10.06 18.02 32.40
C LYS A 143 -9.44 19.40 32.56
N ARG A 144 -8.53 19.79 31.67
CA ARG A 144 -7.83 21.07 31.71
C ARG A 144 -8.74 22.27 31.40
N PHE A 145 -9.63 22.13 30.43
CA PHE A 145 -10.44 23.23 29.90
C PHE A 145 -11.93 23.16 30.27
N GLY A 146 -12.36 22.11 30.99
CA GLY A 146 -13.72 22.01 31.51
C GLY A 146 -14.77 21.72 30.44
N TRP A 147 -14.47 20.79 29.52
CA TRP A 147 -15.39 20.35 28.47
C TRP A 147 -15.41 18.81 28.40
N SER A 148 -16.33 18.24 27.62
CA SER A 148 -16.44 16.79 27.42
C SER A 148 -16.32 16.44 25.93
N PRO A 149 -15.46 15.49 25.54
CA PRO A 149 -15.33 15.07 24.16
C PRO A 149 -16.56 14.32 23.67
N ALA A 150 -16.88 14.52 22.39
CA ALA A 150 -17.89 13.72 21.72
C ALA A 150 -17.38 12.28 21.50
N PRO A 151 -18.26 11.28 21.43
CA PRO A 151 -17.87 9.92 21.08
C PRO A 151 -17.17 9.86 19.72
N CYS A 152 -16.17 8.99 19.61
CA CYS A 152 -15.51 8.70 18.35
C CYS A 152 -16.48 8.06 17.35
N ARG A 153 -16.39 8.48 16.08
CA ARG A 153 -17.24 8.01 14.98
C ARG A 153 -16.46 7.43 13.82
N THR A 154 -15.15 7.25 13.97
CA THR A 154 -14.25 6.85 12.87
C THR A 154 -14.54 5.43 12.37
N ALA A 155 -15.11 4.57 13.21
CA ALA A 155 -15.55 3.22 12.82
C ALA A 155 -16.70 3.22 11.80
N GLU A 156 -17.50 4.28 11.76
CA GLU A 156 -18.69 4.40 10.90
C GLU A 156 -18.50 5.42 9.77
N SER A 157 -17.37 6.15 9.80
CA SER A 157 -17.09 7.21 8.83
C SER A 157 -16.27 6.64 7.67
N PRO A 158 -16.79 6.65 6.44
CA PRO A 158 -16.00 6.23 5.28
C PRO A 158 -14.80 7.15 5.08
N LEU A 159 -13.68 6.58 4.66
CA LEU A 159 -12.54 7.38 4.19
C LEU A 159 -12.92 8.15 2.91
N PRO A 160 -12.21 9.24 2.56
CA PRO A 160 -12.35 9.91 1.27
C PRO A 160 -12.32 8.90 0.10
N GLY A 161 -13.19 9.09 -0.89
CA GLY A 161 -13.38 8.12 -1.99
C GLY A 161 -14.21 6.88 -1.63
N GLY A 162 -14.38 6.56 -0.35
CA GLY A 162 -15.04 5.32 0.12
C GLY A 162 -16.55 5.41 0.34
N HIS A 163 -17.20 6.51 -0.01
CA HIS A 163 -18.64 6.72 0.22
C HIS A 163 -19.48 5.97 -0.82
N LEU A 164 -19.60 4.64 -0.65
CA LEU A 164 -20.13 3.74 -1.67
C LEU A 164 -21.05 2.66 -1.07
N ASP A 165 -22.18 2.41 -1.73
CA ASP A 165 -23.08 1.28 -1.46
C ASP A 165 -22.62 0.03 -2.23
N GLY A 166 -21.39 -0.41 -1.97
CA GLY A 166 -20.79 -1.62 -2.54
C GLY A 166 -19.92 -1.38 -3.78
N PHE A 167 -18.64 -1.74 -3.67
CA PHE A 167 -17.65 -1.45 -4.70
C PHE A 167 -17.87 -2.21 -6.02
N ALA A 168 -18.27 -3.48 -6.00
CA ALA A 168 -18.35 -4.29 -7.22
C ALA A 168 -19.31 -3.70 -8.27
N ARG A 169 -20.53 -3.36 -7.84
CA ARG A 169 -21.55 -2.75 -8.72
C ARG A 169 -21.18 -1.34 -9.13
N PHE A 170 -20.70 -0.53 -8.18
CA PHE A 170 -20.27 0.84 -8.44
C PHE A 170 -19.10 0.87 -9.44
N GLY A 171 -18.09 0.03 -9.23
CA GLY A 171 -16.89 -0.08 -10.05
C GLY A 171 -17.22 -0.40 -11.49
N GLU A 172 -17.99 -1.47 -11.72
CA GLU A 172 -18.38 -1.91 -13.07
C GLU A 172 -19.20 -0.84 -13.82
N ALA A 173 -20.24 -0.32 -13.17
CA ALA A 173 -21.13 0.67 -13.79
C ALA A 173 -20.38 1.97 -14.11
N THR A 174 -19.51 2.42 -13.20
CA THR A 174 -18.73 3.64 -13.39
C THR A 174 -17.67 3.46 -14.46
N ALA A 175 -16.94 2.34 -14.46
CA ALA A 175 -15.94 2.06 -15.49
C ALA A 175 -16.59 2.07 -16.90
N SER A 176 -17.72 1.37 -17.06
CA SER A 176 -18.48 1.35 -18.32
C SER A 176 -18.91 2.76 -18.75
N ALA A 177 -19.44 3.57 -17.83
CA ALA A 177 -19.86 4.94 -18.13
C ALA A 177 -18.68 5.85 -18.54
N LEU A 178 -17.50 5.63 -17.95
CA LEU A 178 -16.28 6.37 -18.31
C LEU A 178 -15.75 5.99 -19.69
N GLU A 179 -15.86 4.73 -20.09
CA GLU A 179 -15.53 4.31 -21.45
C GLU A 179 -16.43 5.02 -22.47
N GLU A 180 -17.74 4.97 -22.25
CA GLU A 180 -18.73 5.55 -23.17
C GLU A 180 -18.68 7.09 -23.23
N SER A 181 -18.63 7.74 -22.07
CA SER A 181 -18.82 9.20 -21.97
C SER A 181 -17.51 9.98 -22.01
N TRP A 182 -16.41 9.37 -21.56
CA TRP A 182 -15.10 10.04 -21.47
C TRP A 182 -14.09 9.52 -22.48
N GLY A 183 -14.35 8.38 -23.13
CA GLY A 183 -13.48 7.76 -24.12
C GLY A 183 -12.22 7.16 -23.50
N LEU A 184 -12.29 6.78 -22.21
CA LEU A 184 -11.20 6.07 -21.54
C LEU A 184 -11.14 4.62 -22.03
N SER A 185 -9.96 4.00 -21.99
CA SER A 185 -9.88 2.55 -22.14
C SER A 185 -10.47 1.87 -20.91
N ARG A 186 -11.00 0.65 -21.09
CA ARG A 186 -11.49 -0.18 -19.98
C ARG A 186 -10.51 -0.23 -18.81
N LEU A 187 -9.26 -0.53 -19.12
CA LEU A 187 -8.18 -0.68 -18.16
C LEU A 187 -7.95 0.61 -17.34
N ALA A 188 -7.95 1.78 -17.99
CA ALA A 188 -7.78 3.05 -17.31
C ALA A 188 -9.01 3.42 -16.47
N ALA A 189 -10.21 3.18 -16.99
CA ALA A 189 -11.46 3.43 -16.28
C ALA A 189 -11.58 2.59 -15.00
N GLU A 190 -11.33 1.27 -15.09
CA GLU A 190 -11.34 0.38 -13.92
C GLU A 190 -10.31 0.78 -12.87
N ARG A 191 -9.08 1.09 -13.31
CA ARG A 191 -8.03 1.53 -12.38
C ARG A 191 -8.41 2.84 -11.70
N LEU A 192 -8.83 3.85 -12.46
CA LEU A 192 -9.20 5.16 -11.93
C LEU A 192 -10.26 5.02 -10.82
N VAL A 193 -11.30 4.22 -11.06
CA VAL A 193 -12.37 4.00 -10.08
C VAL A 193 -11.87 3.18 -8.88
N ARG A 194 -11.00 2.19 -9.09
CA ARG A 194 -10.41 1.40 -8.00
C ARG A 194 -9.50 2.23 -7.09
N THR A 195 -8.74 3.15 -7.66
CA THR A 195 -7.79 3.99 -6.92
C THR A 195 -8.49 5.13 -6.19
N TYR A 196 -9.36 5.87 -6.88
CA TYR A 196 -9.94 7.11 -6.35
C TYR A 196 -11.34 6.94 -5.76
N GLY A 197 -11.98 5.78 -5.93
CA GLY A 197 -13.36 5.55 -5.48
C GLY A 197 -14.27 6.64 -6.02
N THR A 198 -15.11 7.26 -5.19
CA THR A 198 -15.98 8.38 -5.59
C THR A 198 -15.25 9.66 -6.00
N GLU A 199 -13.97 9.83 -5.66
CA GLU A 199 -13.20 11.03 -5.99
C GLU A 199 -12.69 11.05 -7.43
N TYR A 200 -12.91 10.00 -8.22
CA TYR A 200 -12.57 9.98 -9.65
C TYR A 200 -13.11 11.20 -10.41
N VAL A 201 -14.27 11.73 -9.99
CA VAL A 201 -14.87 12.95 -10.58
C VAL A 201 -14.01 14.19 -10.41
N LYS A 202 -13.30 14.30 -9.28
CA LYS A 202 -12.38 15.41 -9.02
C LYS A 202 -11.18 15.31 -9.95
N VAL A 203 -10.62 14.10 -10.11
CA VAL A 203 -9.54 13.82 -11.04
C VAL A 203 -9.94 14.24 -12.46
N LEU A 204 -11.11 13.81 -12.94
CA LEU A 204 -11.60 14.19 -14.27
C LEU A 204 -11.86 15.69 -14.42
N GLY A 205 -12.22 16.38 -13.33
CA GLY A 205 -12.37 17.83 -13.29
C GLY A 205 -11.11 18.57 -13.75
N TYR A 206 -9.92 18.08 -13.37
CA TYR A 206 -8.64 18.64 -13.80
C TYR A 206 -8.34 18.44 -15.29
N ALA A 207 -9.03 17.51 -15.97
CA ALA A 207 -8.90 17.28 -17.40
C ALA A 207 -9.89 18.09 -18.25
N LEU A 208 -10.88 18.77 -17.64
CA LEU A 208 -11.88 19.55 -18.38
C LEU A 208 -11.26 20.66 -19.26
N PRO A 209 -10.24 21.42 -18.80
CA PRO A 209 -9.61 22.44 -19.65
C PRO A 209 -8.81 21.86 -20.83
N ASP A 210 -8.30 20.63 -20.71
CA ASP A 210 -7.52 19.95 -21.73
C ASP A 210 -7.75 18.44 -21.73
N ARG A 211 -8.62 17.97 -22.64
CA ARG A 211 -8.94 16.54 -22.77
C ARG A 211 -7.74 15.66 -23.14
N ARG A 212 -6.61 16.21 -23.60
CA ARG A 212 -5.39 15.43 -23.84
C ARG A 212 -4.82 14.83 -22.55
N LEU A 213 -5.19 15.40 -21.39
CA LEU A 213 -4.81 14.87 -20.07
C LEU A 213 -5.53 13.56 -19.72
N LEU A 214 -6.61 13.21 -20.44
CA LEU A 214 -7.27 11.90 -20.35
C LEU A 214 -6.51 10.81 -21.11
N ARG A 215 -5.41 11.13 -21.78
CA ARG A 215 -4.54 10.12 -22.39
C ARG A 215 -3.70 9.45 -21.30
N PRO A 216 -3.40 8.15 -21.43
CA PRO A 216 -2.41 7.49 -20.60
C PRO A 216 -1.07 8.23 -20.57
N LEU A 217 -0.34 8.12 -19.45
CA LEU A 217 1.04 8.58 -19.33
C LEU A 217 1.93 7.91 -20.37
N VAL A 218 1.79 6.58 -20.50
CA VAL A 218 2.52 5.75 -21.46
C VAL A 218 1.58 4.99 -22.40
N PRO A 219 2.01 4.64 -23.62
CA PRO A 219 1.17 3.89 -24.56
C PRO A 219 0.63 2.60 -23.93
N ALA A 220 -0.68 2.35 -24.11
CA ALA A 220 -1.40 1.21 -23.52
C ALA A 220 -1.41 1.14 -21.97
N GLY A 221 -0.94 2.18 -21.27
CA GLY A 221 -0.97 2.25 -19.81
C GLY A 221 -2.36 2.54 -19.24
N SER A 222 -2.50 2.26 -17.94
CA SER A 222 -3.73 2.46 -17.17
C SER A 222 -3.80 3.80 -16.45
N VAL A 223 -2.64 4.41 -16.16
CA VAL A 223 -2.53 5.68 -15.44
C VAL A 223 -2.63 6.84 -16.43
N LEU A 224 -3.56 7.77 -16.17
CA LEU A 224 -3.81 8.94 -17.00
C LEU A 224 -2.88 10.10 -16.63
N ARG A 225 -2.58 10.97 -17.59
CA ARG A 225 -1.76 12.17 -17.36
C ARG A 225 -2.36 13.12 -16.33
N VAL A 226 -3.68 13.22 -16.29
CA VAL A 226 -4.40 14.06 -15.32
C VAL A 226 -4.15 13.63 -13.87
N GLU A 227 -3.88 12.35 -13.61
CA GLU A 227 -3.63 11.84 -12.26
C GLU A 227 -2.38 12.46 -11.64
N ALA A 228 -1.35 12.76 -12.44
CA ALA A 228 -0.15 13.45 -11.94
C ALA A 228 -0.46 14.88 -11.48
N ILE A 229 -1.37 15.57 -12.19
CA ILE A 229 -1.81 16.93 -11.82
C ILE A 229 -2.64 16.86 -10.54
N TYR A 230 -3.61 15.94 -10.48
CA TYR A 230 -4.45 15.74 -9.31
C TYR A 230 -3.61 15.37 -8.07
N ALA A 231 -2.66 14.45 -8.22
CA ALA A 231 -1.78 14.02 -7.13
C ALA A 231 -0.98 15.20 -6.54
N ALA A 232 -0.47 16.09 -7.40
CA ALA A 232 0.25 17.28 -6.95
C ALA A 232 -0.67 18.33 -6.30
N ALA A 233 -1.88 18.52 -6.83
CA ALA A 233 -2.80 19.55 -6.39
C ALA A 233 -3.58 19.17 -5.11
N GLU A 234 -3.98 17.91 -4.97
CA GLU A 234 -4.94 17.47 -3.95
C GLU A 234 -4.37 16.39 -3.02
N GLU A 235 -3.34 15.66 -3.44
CA GLU A 235 -2.80 14.52 -2.66
C GLU A 235 -1.38 14.75 -2.16
N MET A 236 -0.88 16.00 -2.20
CA MET A 236 0.45 16.39 -1.74
C MET A 236 1.61 15.57 -2.35
N ALA A 237 1.50 15.16 -3.62
CA ALA A 237 2.66 14.61 -4.33
C ALA A 237 3.65 15.74 -4.64
N LEU A 238 4.77 15.78 -3.93
CA LEU A 238 5.80 16.82 -4.06
C LEU A 238 7.01 16.35 -4.89
N THR A 239 7.14 15.04 -5.05
CA THR A 239 8.22 14.40 -5.80
C THR A 239 7.66 13.40 -6.82
N LEU A 240 8.50 13.01 -7.79
CA LEU A 240 8.13 11.95 -8.73
C LEU A 240 7.86 10.62 -8.00
N GLU A 241 8.61 10.32 -6.94
CA GLU A 241 8.41 9.11 -6.14
C GLU A 241 7.04 9.09 -5.45
N ASP A 242 6.58 10.24 -4.93
CA ASP A 242 5.25 10.34 -4.33
C ASP A 242 4.17 9.92 -5.32
N PHE A 243 4.30 10.32 -6.58
CA PHE A 243 3.37 9.94 -7.63
C PHE A 243 3.57 8.48 -8.07
N MET A 244 4.78 8.10 -8.47
CA MET A 244 5.06 6.82 -9.16
C MET A 244 5.00 5.60 -8.24
N ALA A 245 5.29 5.76 -6.94
CA ALA A 245 5.38 4.65 -5.99
C ALA A 245 4.31 4.69 -4.88
N ARG A 246 3.66 5.85 -4.64
CA ARG A 246 2.72 6.01 -3.51
C ARG A 246 1.30 6.33 -3.93
N ARG A 247 1.08 7.26 -4.87
CA ARG A 247 -0.27 7.55 -5.44
C ARG A 247 -0.62 6.62 -6.58
N THR A 248 0.40 6.10 -7.25
CA THR A 248 0.30 5.02 -8.22
C THR A 248 1.22 3.87 -7.81
N ASP A 249 1.10 2.78 -8.54
CA ASP A 249 1.80 1.53 -8.36
C ASP A 249 2.82 1.26 -9.47
N LEU A 250 3.05 2.23 -10.37
CA LEU A 250 3.88 2.08 -11.57
C LEU A 250 5.30 1.61 -11.24
N MET A 251 5.95 2.26 -10.27
CA MET A 251 7.33 1.92 -9.93
C MET A 251 7.49 0.48 -9.41
N LEU A 252 6.44 -0.09 -8.80
CA LEU A 252 6.52 -1.38 -8.13
C LEU A 252 5.87 -2.52 -8.93
N PHE A 253 4.85 -2.23 -9.74
CA PHE A 253 3.98 -3.24 -10.35
C PHE A 253 3.81 -3.09 -11.87
N ASP A 254 4.50 -2.14 -12.50
CA ASP A 254 4.60 -2.05 -13.95
C ASP A 254 5.95 -2.60 -14.44
N HIS A 255 5.95 -3.44 -15.49
CA HIS A 255 7.15 -4.06 -16.03
C HIS A 255 8.18 -3.06 -16.60
N ASN A 256 7.72 -1.89 -17.03
CA ASN A 256 8.55 -0.82 -17.56
C ASN A 256 8.69 0.36 -16.58
N HIS A 257 8.10 0.23 -15.38
CA HIS A 257 8.03 1.27 -14.35
C HIS A 257 7.34 2.56 -14.80
N GLY A 258 6.37 2.46 -15.73
CA GLY A 258 5.74 3.58 -16.43
C GLY A 258 6.39 3.83 -17.77
#